data_AF-A0A820N3Y5-F1
#
_entry.id   AF-A0A820N3Y5-F1
#
_cell.length_a   1.000
_cell.length_b   1.000
_cell.length_c   1.000
_cell.angle_alpha   90.00
_cell.angle_beta   90.00
_cell.angle_gamma   90.00
#
_symmetry.space_group_name_H-M   'P 1'
#
loop_
_entity.id
_entity.type
_entity.pdbx_description
1 polymer ?
#
loop_
_entity_poly.entity_id
_entity_poly.type
_entity_poly.pdbx_seq_one_letter_code
_entity_poly.pdbx_strand_id
1 'polypeptide(L)'
;MRNHNITNEYIKKYMLSKNNNRKVGGLVLDMVIRWNSSYLLLDRLDKHKDVVHSICAFPNSIIGLTDQQIKRSKELILNEHEWELICCLKNVLEPFFNATEALS
;
A
#
# COMPACT_ATOMS: atom_id res chain seq x y z
N MET A 1 -10.45 -8.77 -8.63
CA MET A 1 -9.55 -9.41 -9.62
C MET A 1 -8.89 -8.45 -10.64
N ARG A 2 -9.03 -7.11 -10.54
CA ARG A 2 -8.39 -6.15 -11.48
C ARG A 2 -6.88 -5.90 -11.24
N ASN A 3 -6.40 -6.04 -10.01
CA ASN A 3 -5.01 -5.67 -9.66
C ASN A 3 -3.93 -6.57 -10.31
N HIS A 4 -4.21 -7.85 -10.58
CA HIS A 4 -3.20 -8.75 -11.17
C HIS A 4 -2.92 -8.47 -12.65
N ASN A 5 -3.94 -8.07 -13.42
CA ASN A 5 -3.75 -7.81 -14.85
C ASN A 5 -2.97 -6.53 -15.11
N ILE A 6 -3.25 -5.48 -14.34
CA ILE A 6 -2.50 -4.21 -14.33
C ILE A 6 -1.03 -4.52 -14.04
N THR A 7 -0.73 -5.18 -12.92
CA THR A 7 0.64 -5.50 -12.51
C THR A 7 1.42 -6.28 -13.58
N ASN A 8 0.78 -7.25 -14.25
CA ASN A 8 1.42 -8.04 -15.32
C ASN A 8 1.69 -7.23 -16.59
N GLU A 9 0.81 -6.33 -16.99
CA GLU A 9 1.00 -5.48 -18.17
C GLU A 9 2.12 -4.45 -17.95
N TYR A 10 2.21 -3.89 -16.73
CA TYR A 10 3.25 -2.96 -16.32
C TYR A 10 4.63 -3.63 -16.17
N ILE A 11 4.69 -4.85 -15.62
CA ILE A 11 5.92 -5.67 -15.60
C ILE A 11 6.42 -5.92 -17.02
N LYS A 12 5.50 -6.18 -17.96
CA LYS A 12 5.84 -6.36 -19.38
C LYS A 12 6.43 -5.08 -19.99
N LYS A 13 5.82 -3.91 -19.75
CA LYS A 13 6.35 -2.60 -20.18
C LYS A 13 7.71 -2.28 -19.54
N TYR A 14 7.94 -2.63 -18.27
CA TYR A 14 9.23 -2.47 -17.58
C TYR A 14 10.34 -3.32 -18.20
N MET A 15 10.06 -4.60 -18.45
CA MET A 15 11.00 -5.53 -19.10
C MET A 15 11.40 -5.01 -20.49
N LEU A 16 10.44 -4.45 -21.24
CA LEU A 16 10.68 -3.85 -22.56
C LEU A 16 11.50 -2.55 -22.49
N SER A 17 11.28 -1.68 -21.49
CA SER A 17 12.05 -0.44 -21.34
C SER A 17 13.51 -0.69 -20.93
N LYS A 18 13.75 -1.74 -20.12
CA LYS A 18 15.07 -2.13 -19.63
C LYS A 18 16.00 -2.60 -20.77
N ASN A 19 15.44 -3.27 -21.79
CA ASN A 19 16.19 -3.69 -22.99
C ASN A 19 16.59 -2.53 -23.90
N ASN A 20 15.93 -1.37 -23.80
CA ASN A 20 16.14 -0.22 -24.70
C ASN A 20 17.05 0.88 -24.12
N ASN A 21 17.79 0.64 -23.02
CA ASN A 21 18.72 1.60 -22.39
C ASN A 21 18.14 2.99 -22.02
N ARG A 22 16.81 3.16 -22.01
CA ARG A 22 16.16 4.43 -21.64
C ARG A 22 15.94 4.49 -20.12
N LYS A 23 16.97 4.92 -19.37
CA LYS A 23 16.91 5.13 -17.91
C LYS A 23 15.72 6.00 -17.45
N VAL A 24 15.29 6.96 -18.26
CA VAL A 24 14.16 7.87 -17.97
C VAL A 24 12.82 7.12 -17.90
N GLY A 25 12.63 6.08 -18.73
CA GLY A 25 11.40 5.29 -18.72
C GLY A 25 11.24 4.46 -17.45
N GLY A 26 12.36 4.03 -16.84
CA GLY A 26 12.36 3.27 -15.60
C GLY A 26 11.93 4.09 -14.38
N LEU A 27 12.34 5.37 -14.29
CA LEU A 27 11.97 6.28 -13.20
C LEU A 27 10.47 6.59 -13.21
N VAL A 28 9.91 6.92 -14.39
CA VAL A 28 8.47 7.18 -14.53
C VAL A 28 7.66 5.94 -14.16
N LEU A 29 8.12 4.75 -14.58
CA LEU A 29 7.44 3.51 -14.25
C LEU A 29 7.54 3.15 -12.75
N ASP A 30 8.69 3.38 -12.13
CA ASP A 30 8.91 3.15 -10.70
C ASP A 30 8.04 4.09 -9.85
N MET A 31 7.88 5.35 -10.28
CA MET A 31 6.95 6.30 -9.64
C MET A 31 5.51 5.84 -9.76
N VAL A 32 5.03 5.49 -10.96
CA VAL A 32 3.66 4.98 -11.17
C VAL A 32 3.38 3.77 -10.28
N ILE A 33 4.31 2.80 -10.23
CA ILE A 33 4.10 1.57 -9.45
C ILE A 33 4.18 1.86 -7.94
N ARG A 34 5.23 2.53 -7.47
CA ARG A 34 5.47 2.73 -6.02
C ARG A 34 4.48 3.70 -5.41
N TRP A 35 4.17 4.80 -6.08
CA TRP A 35 3.23 5.79 -5.56
C TRP A 35 1.82 5.22 -5.52
N ASN A 36 1.38 4.51 -6.56
CA ASN A 36 0.04 3.92 -6.59
C ASN A 36 -0.09 2.78 -5.59
N SER A 37 0.91 1.90 -5.48
CA SER A 37 0.89 0.82 -4.49
C SER A 37 0.91 1.35 -3.05
N SER A 38 1.68 2.40 -2.78
CA SER A 38 1.71 3.05 -1.47
C SER A 38 0.38 3.73 -1.16
N TYR A 39 -0.19 4.48 -2.11
CA TYR A 39 -1.51 5.09 -1.96
C TYR A 39 -2.59 4.04 -1.69
N LEU A 40 -2.66 2.99 -2.51
CA LEU A 40 -3.65 1.92 -2.36
C LEU A 40 -3.50 1.16 -1.04
N LEU A 41 -2.28 1.02 -0.52
CA LEU A 41 -2.04 0.44 0.79
C LEU A 41 -2.62 1.33 1.89
N LEU A 42 -2.26 2.62 1.88
CA LEU A 42 -2.71 3.58 2.90
C LEU A 42 -4.23 3.78 2.87
N ASP A 43 -4.83 3.86 1.67
CA ASP A 43 -6.28 3.93 1.49
C ASP A 43 -7.01 2.72 2.05
N ARG A 44 -6.50 1.49 1.82
CA ARG A 44 -7.09 0.29 2.43
C ARG A 44 -6.89 0.24 3.94
N LEU A 45 -5.74 0.68 4.43
CA LEU A 45 -5.43 0.68 5.84
C LEU A 45 -6.36 1.63 6.60
N ASP A 46 -6.60 2.82 6.05
CA ASP A 46 -7.55 3.80 6.56
C ASP A 46 -9.00 3.27 6.54
N LYS A 47 -9.44 2.68 5.41
CA LYS A 47 -10.79 2.06 5.29
C LYS A 47 -11.04 0.91 6.27
N HIS A 48 -9.99 0.24 6.72
CA HIS A 48 -10.06 -0.88 7.66
C HIS A 48 -9.48 -0.55 9.03
N LYS A 49 -9.34 0.75 9.37
CA LYS A 49 -8.77 1.23 10.63
C LYS A 49 -9.34 0.52 11.85
N ASP A 50 -10.67 0.46 11.97
CA ASP A 50 -11.33 -0.13 13.13
C ASP A 50 -11.05 -1.63 13.27
N VAL A 51 -11.01 -2.35 12.15
CA VAL A 51 -10.70 -3.79 12.12
C VAL A 51 -9.25 -4.02 12.53
N VAL A 52 -8.31 -3.28 11.94
CA VAL A 52 -6.88 -3.38 12.26
C VAL A 52 -6.65 -3.05 13.73
N HIS A 53 -7.26 -1.97 14.22
CA HIS A 53 -7.18 -1.58 15.61
C HIS A 53 -7.74 -2.67 16.54
N SER A 54 -8.90 -3.24 16.23
CA SER A 54 -9.50 -4.33 17.01
C SER A 54 -8.59 -5.56 17.07
N ILE A 55 -7.95 -5.95 15.97
CA ILE A 55 -7.03 -7.09 15.91
C ILE A 55 -5.80 -6.84 16.79
N CYS A 56 -5.24 -5.63 16.74
CA CYS A 56 -4.04 -5.26 17.50
C CYS A 56 -4.33 -5.02 18.99
N ALA A 57 -5.47 -4.43 19.33
CA ALA A 57 -5.87 -4.12 20.71
C ALA A 57 -6.37 -5.37 21.45
N PHE A 58 -7.12 -6.24 20.76
CA PHE A 58 -7.76 -7.42 21.35
C PHE A 58 -7.38 -8.74 20.66
N PRO A 59 -6.08 -9.04 20.42
CA PRO A 59 -5.67 -10.25 19.70
C PRO A 59 -6.06 -11.54 20.44
N ASN A 60 -6.21 -11.47 21.77
CA ASN A 60 -6.68 -12.60 22.59
C ASN A 60 -8.10 -13.06 22.24
N SER A 61 -8.91 -12.23 21.58
CA SER A 61 -10.25 -12.60 21.12
C SER A 61 -10.24 -13.47 19.86
N ILE A 62 -9.08 -13.60 19.21
CA ILE A 62 -8.91 -14.33 17.95
C ILE A 62 -8.45 -15.76 18.25
N ILE A 63 -9.30 -16.73 17.91
CA ILE A 63 -9.04 -18.16 18.13
C ILE A 63 -7.89 -18.62 17.24
N GLY A 64 -6.92 -19.34 17.82
CA GLY A 64 -5.86 -20.01 17.08
C GLY A 64 -4.54 -19.22 16.94
N LEU A 65 -4.42 -18.05 17.56
CA LEU A 65 -3.14 -17.33 17.62
C LEU A 65 -2.20 -17.94 18.68
N THR A 66 -0.91 -17.99 18.36
CA THR A 66 0.14 -18.33 19.35
C THR A 66 0.47 -17.12 20.22
N ASP A 67 1.05 -17.36 21.40
CA ASP A 67 1.50 -16.30 22.31
C ASP A 67 2.46 -15.30 21.64
N GLN A 68 3.32 -15.79 20.74
CA GLN A 68 4.24 -14.94 19.98
C GLN A 68 3.50 -14.04 18.98
N GLN A 69 2.46 -14.55 18.32
CA GLN A 69 1.63 -13.76 17.40
C GLN A 69 0.83 -12.71 18.17
N ILE A 70 0.21 -13.10 19.29
CA ILE A 70 -0.52 -12.20 20.19
C ILE A 70 0.38 -11.03 20.63
N LYS A 71 1.61 -11.34 21.08
CA LYS A 71 2.58 -10.32 21.48
C LYS A 71 2.89 -9.35 20.35
N ARG A 72 3.23 -9.87 19.16
CA ARG A 72 3.54 -9.05 17.98
C ARG A 72 2.36 -8.18 17.54
N SER A 73 1.13 -8.70 17.60
CA SER A 73 -0.07 -7.91 17.25
C SER A 73 -0.25 -6.71 18.16
N LYS A 74 0.02 -6.85 19.47
CA LYS A 74 -0.04 -5.75 20.43
C LYS A 74 1.06 -4.70 20.19
N GLU A 75 2.25 -5.12 19.77
CA GLU A 75 3.36 -4.22 19.43
C GLU A 75 3.07 -3.39 18.16
N LEU A 76 2.16 -3.83 17.30
CA LEU A 76 1.76 -3.14 16.07
C LEU A 76 0.58 -2.17 16.24
N ILE A 77 0.10 -1.97 17.47
CA ILE A 77 -1.01 -1.05 17.71
C ILE A 77 -0.57 0.38 17.39
N LEU A 78 -1.28 1.01 16.45
CA LEU A 78 -1.04 2.39 16.09
C LEU A 78 -1.84 3.33 16.99
N ASN A 79 -1.20 4.41 17.44
CA ASN A 79 -1.85 5.48 18.19
C ASN A 79 -2.57 6.47 17.25
N GLU A 80 -3.32 7.42 17.83
CA GLU A 80 -4.10 8.39 17.06
C GLU A 80 -3.23 9.23 16.11
N HIS A 81 -2.07 9.70 16.55
CA HIS A 81 -1.16 10.49 15.72
C HIS A 81 -0.57 9.70 14.55
N GLU A 82 -0.30 8.41 14.74
CA GLU A 82 0.16 7.53 13.65
C GLU A 82 -0.94 7.31 12.60
N TRP A 83 -2.20 7.19 13.02
CA TRP A 83 -3.35 7.16 12.12
C TRP A 83 -3.53 8.49 11.36
N GLU A 84 -3.40 9.62 12.05
CA GLU A 84 -3.42 10.94 11.40
C GLU A 84 -2.30 11.07 10.36
N LEU A 85 -1.09 10.60 10.67
CA LEU A 85 0.03 10.60 9.74
C LEU A 85 -0.27 9.75 8.49
N ILE A 86 -0.86 8.57 8.66
CA ILE A 86 -1.29 7.70 7.54
C ILE A 86 -2.28 8.43 6.64
N CYS A 87 -3.28 9.12 7.22
CA CYS A 87 -4.23 9.94 6.48
C CYS A 87 -3.55 11.07 5.72
N CYS A 88 -2.63 11.80 6.36
CA CYS A 88 -1.86 12.86 5.70
C CYS A 88 -1.05 12.33 4.53
N LEU A 89 -0.35 11.20 4.69
CA LEU A 89 0.43 10.57 3.62
C LEU A 89 -0.47 10.12 2.46
N LYS A 90 -1.63 9.54 2.76
CA LYS A 90 -2.63 9.17 1.75
C LYS A 90 -3.06 10.39 0.93
N ASN A 91 -3.41 11.49 1.60
CA ASN A 91 -3.85 12.73 0.95
C ASN A 91 -2.76 13.37 0.09
N VAL A 92 -1.49 13.27 0.49
CA VAL A 92 -0.35 13.73 -0.33
C VAL A 92 -0.19 12.87 -1.59
N LEU A 93 -0.44 11.57 -1.50
CA LEU A 93 -0.30 10.64 -2.62
C LEU A 93 -1.50 10.63 -3.58
N GLU A 94 -2.69 11.00 -3.11
CA GLU A 94 -3.94 10.96 -3.87
C GLU A 94 -3.89 11.74 -5.20
N PRO A 95 -3.38 12.99 -5.27
CA PRO A 95 -3.29 13.72 -6.53
C PRO A 95 -2.41 13.01 -7.56
N PHE A 96 -1.33 12.37 -7.12
CA PHE A 96 -0.44 11.64 -8.01
C PHE A 96 -1.10 10.37 -8.53
N PHE A 97 -1.78 9.63 -7.66
CA PHE A 97 -2.57 8.47 -8.06
C PHE A 97 -3.61 8.85 -9.13
N ASN A 98 -4.40 9.89 -8.87
CA ASN A 98 -5.42 10.39 -9.79
C ASN A 98 -4.82 10.83 -11.14
N ALA A 99 -3.68 11.51 -11.12
CA ALA A 99 -2.98 11.90 -12.35
C ALA A 99 -2.52 10.68 -13.15
N THR A 100 -1.99 9.64 -12.50
CA THR A 100 -1.57 8.42 -13.21
C THR A 100 -2.74 7.64 -13.80
N GLU A 101 -3.89 7.58 -13.11
CA GLU A 101 -5.11 6.94 -13.64
C GLU A 101 -5.65 7.70 -14.86
N ALA A 102 -5.62 9.03 -14.85
CA ALA A 102 -6.07 9.84 -15.98
C ALA A 102 -5.16 9.75 -17.22
N LEU A 103 -3.89 9.38 -17.03
CA LEU A 103 -2.87 9.29 -18.10
C LEU A 103 -2.66 7.86 -18.62
N SER A 104 -3.35 6.86 -18.05
CA SER A 104 -3.25 5.44 -18.41
C SER A 104 -4.30 5.02 -19.43
#